data_AF-A0A9E2UEH8-F1
#
_entry.id   AF-A0A9E2UEH8-F1
#
_cell.length_a   1.000
_cell.length_b   1.000
_cell.length_c   1.000
_cell.angle_alpha   90.00
_cell.angle_beta   90.00
_cell.angle_gamma   90.00
#
_symmetry.space_group_name_H-M   'P 1'
#
loop_
_entity.id
_entity.type
_entity.pdbx_description
1 polymer ?
#
loop_
_entity_poly.entity_id
_entity_poly.type
_entity_poly.pdbx_seq_one_letter_code
_entity_poly.pdbx_strand_id
1 'polypeptide(L)' 'MSDLPQLSRRSFVASVATLGGGLALGFHLPALTEGAHAAEGPTEVNAWVVIHPDDAVVIRVARSE' A
#
# COMPACT_ATOMS: atom_id res chain seq x y z
N MET A 1 33.90 -14.20 -19.10
CA MET A 1 32.75 -14.79 -18.37
C MET A 1 32.11 -13.65 -17.63
N SER A 2 31.03 -13.07 -18.14
CA SER A 2 30.43 -11.89 -17.51
C SER A 2 29.62 -12.33 -16.30
N ASP A 3 30.08 -11.99 -15.10
CA ASP A 3 29.31 -12.19 -13.87
C ASP A 3 28.08 -11.28 -13.93
N LEU A 4 26.94 -11.86 -14.30
CA LEU A 4 25.67 -11.15 -14.19
C LEU A 4 25.35 -11.01 -12.70
N PRO A 5 25.18 -9.78 -12.18
CA PRO A 5 24.84 -9.59 -10.78
C PRO A 5 23.54 -10.36 -10.50
N GLN A 6 23.65 -11.39 -9.67
CA GLN A 6 22.52 -12.20 -9.22
C GLN A 6 21.62 -11.33 -8.33
N LEU A 7 20.69 -10.62 -8.97
CA LEU A 7 19.69 -9.81 -8.29
C LEU A 7 18.73 -10.73 -7.54
N SER A 8 18.97 -10.89 -6.23
CA SER A 8 17.99 -11.60 -5.41
C SER A 8 16.71 -10.77 -5.33
N ARG A 9 15.57 -11.41 -5.59
CA ARG A 9 14.23 -10.81 -5.47
C ARG A 9 14.03 -10.05 -4.16
N ARG A 10 14.55 -10.59 -3.05
CA ARG A 10 14.49 -9.93 -1.74
C ARG A 10 15.29 -8.63 -1.69
N SER A 11 16.51 -8.62 -2.26
CA SER A 11 17.33 -7.41 -2.32
C SER A 11 16.68 -6.35 -3.20
N PHE A 12 16.10 -6.75 -4.33
CA PHE A 12 15.39 -5.82 -5.22
C PHE A 12 14.18 -5.18 -4.53
N VAL A 13 13.33 -6.00 -3.90
CA VAL A 13 12.15 -5.51 -3.16
C VAL A 13 12.57 -4.61 -2.01
N ALA A 14 13.61 -4.96 -1.25
CA ALA A 14 14.13 -4.10 -0.18
C ALA A 14 14.60 -2.76 -0.74
N SER A 15 15.40 -2.74 -1.81
CA SER A 15 15.89 -1.49 -2.42
C SER A 15 14.75 -0.62 -2.97
N VAL A 16 13.75 -1.21 -3.64
CA VAL A 16 12.58 -0.47 -4.16
C VAL A 16 11.67 0.01 -3.02
N ALA A 17 11.53 -0.74 -1.93
CA ALA A 17 10.77 -0.30 -0.75
C ALA A 17 11.46 0.90 -0.05
N THR A 18 12.78 0.91 0.03
CA THR A 18 13.51 2.06 0.60
C THR A 18 13.45 3.29 -0.32
N LEU A 19 13.54 3.09 -1.64
CA LEU A 19 13.51 4.19 -2.62
C LEU A 19 12.10 4.69 -2.95
N GLY A 20 11.11 3.79 -2.99
CA GLY A 20 9.71 4.08 -3.35
C GLY A 20 8.75 4.15 -2.17
N GLY A 21 9.13 3.63 -1.00
CA GLY A 21 8.35 3.65 0.24
C GLY A 21 9.00 4.42 1.40
N GLY A 22 10.16 5.03 1.17
CA GLY A 22 10.96 5.69 2.22
C GLY A 22 10.42 7.02 2.77
N LEU A 23 9.29 7.53 2.28
CA LEU A 23 8.70 8.77 2.79
C LEU A 23 7.16 8.74 2.84
N ALA A 24 6.58 7.75 3.50
CA ALA A 24 5.20 7.86 3.97
C ALA A 24 5.14 8.70 5.26
N LEU A 25 5.58 9.97 5.19
CA LEU A 25 5.29 10.95 6.24
C LEU A 25 3.93 11.58 5.90
N GLY A 26 2.88 11.16 6.60
CA GLY A 26 1.57 11.80 6.48
C GLY A 26 1.61 13.19 7.10
N PHE A 27 1.58 14.23 6.27
CA PHE A 27 1.43 15.62 6.75
C PHE A 27 -0.05 16.00 6.73
N HIS A 28 -0.62 16.31 7.89
CA HIS A 28 -1.91 16.97 7.97
C HIS A 28 -1.71 18.47 7.69
N LEU A 29 -2.07 18.94 6.50
CA LEU A 29 -1.96 20.33 6.06
C LEU A 29 -3.36 20.97 5.99
N PRO A 30 -3.92 21.41 7.13
CA PRO A 30 -5.33 21.82 7.25
C PRO A 30 -5.72 23.04 6.39
N ALA A 31 -4.75 23.80 5.86
CA ALA A 31 -4.98 25.00 5.06
C ALA A 31 -4.89 24.77 3.54
N LEU A 32 -4.48 23.59 3.06
CA LEU A 32 -4.28 23.31 1.62
C LEU A 32 -5.28 22.31 1.03
N THR A 33 -6.17 21.77 1.86
CA THR A 33 -7.22 20.86 1.41
C THR A 33 -8.56 21.56 1.58
N GLU A 34 -9.15 22.05 0.50
CA GLU A 34 -10.62 22.14 0.49
C GLU A 34 -11.10 20.70 0.65
N GLY A 35 -11.68 20.41 1.82
CA GLY A 35 -11.99 19.06 2.24
C GLY A 35 -12.87 18.39 1.20
N ALA A 36 -12.41 17.27 0.66
CA ALA A 36 -13.34 16.30 0.10
C ALA A 36 -14.31 15.96 1.23
N HIS A 37 -15.58 16.36 1.08
CA HIS A 37 -16.63 16.03 2.03
C HIS A 37 -16.66 14.51 2.16
N ALA A 38 -16.12 13.99 3.26
CA ALA A 38 -16.31 12.60 3.64
C ALA A 38 -17.83 12.40 3.79
N ALA A 39 -18.36 11.35 3.15
CA ALA A 39 -19.75 10.99 3.30
C ALA A 39 -20.10 10.89 4.78
N GLU A 40 -21.22 11.50 5.21
CA GLU A 40 -21.70 11.53 6.59
C GLU A 40 -22.26 10.16 7.04
N GLY A 41 -21.43 9.13 6.98
CA GLY A 41 -21.65 7.82 7.56
C GLY A 41 -20.40 7.39 8.32
N PRO A 42 -20.50 6.43 9.25
CA PRO A 42 -19.31 5.87 9.87
C PRO A 42 -18.41 5.31 8.76
N THR A 43 -17.16 5.76 8.70
CA THR A 43 -16.14 5.17 7.82
C THR A 43 -15.81 3.78 8.37
N GLU A 44 -16.66 2.80 8.09
CA GLU A 44 -16.41 1.41 8.45
C GLU A 44 -15.43 0.80 7.47
N VAL A 45 -14.16 0.72 7.86
CA VAL A 45 -13.13 0.01 7.10
C VAL A 45 -13.21 -1.47 7.47
N ASN A 46 -14.02 -2.24 6.73
CA ASN A 46 -14.23 -3.67 6.99
C ASN A 46 -13.59 -4.61 5.95
N ALA A 47 -12.99 -4.06 4.89
CA ALA A 47 -12.44 -4.84 3.79
C ALA A 47 -10.92 -4.66 3.64
N TRP A 48 -10.21 -5.77 3.42
CA TRP A 48 -8.80 -5.74 3.00
C TRP A 48 -8.56 -6.65 1.79
N VAL A 49 -7.64 -6.19 0.95
CA VAL A 49 -7.27 -6.83 -0.30
C VAL A 49 -5.86 -7.38 -0.18
N VAL A 50 -5.68 -8.64 -0.54
CA VAL A 50 -4.36 -9.27 -0.68
C VAL A 50 -4.14 -9.59 -2.15
N ILE A 51 -3.05 -9.06 -2.71
CA ILE A 51 -2.62 -9.33 -4.08
C ILE A 51 -1.44 -10.28 -4.00
N HIS A 52 -1.61 -11.48 -4.54
CA HIS A 52 -0.57 -12.50 -4.61
C HIS A 52 0.33 -12.29 -5.84
N PRO A 53 1.56 -12.84 -5.83
CA PRO A 53 2.50 -12.71 -6.94
C PRO A 53 2.11 -13.51 -8.20
N ASP A 54 1.11 -14.38 -8.13
CA ASP A 54 0.51 -15.12 -9.25
C ASP A 54 -0.77 -14.45 -9.78
N ASP A 55 -0.93 -13.15 -9.50
CA ASP A 55 -2.08 -12.31 -9.83
C ASP A 55 -3.41 -12.74 -9.17
N ALA A 56 -3.39 -13.69 -8.22
CA ALA A 56 -4.56 -14.01 -7.43
C ALA A 56 -4.90 -12.87 -6.47
N VAL A 57 -6.17 -12.45 -6.46
CA VAL A 57 -6.68 -11.38 -5.59
C VAL A 57 -7.66 -11.97 -4.58
N VAL A 58 -7.37 -11.80 -3.30
CA VAL A 58 -8.24 -12.22 -2.20
C VAL A 58 -8.84 -10.99 -1.53
N ILE A 59 -10.17 -10.92 -1.51
CA ILE A 59 -10.94 -9.89 -0.81
C ILE A 59 -11.51 -10.51 0.46
N ARG A 60 -11.22 -9.91 1.62
CA ARG A 60 -11.75 -10.33 2.91
C ARG A 60 -12.57 -9.19 3.49
N VAL A 61 -13.79 -9.51 3.94
CA VAL A 61 -14.72 -8.56 4.54
C VAL A 61 -15.12 -9.07 5.92
N ALA A 62 -14.87 -8.28 6.95
CA ALA A 62 -15.42 -8.54 8.29
C ALA A 62 -16.89 -8.11 8.30
N ARG A 63 -17.78 -9.04 8.65
CA ARG A 63 -19.21 -8.76 8.83
C ARG A 63 -19.51 -8.76 10.32
N SER A 64 -20.02 -7.64 10.83
CA SER A 64 -20.69 -7.58 12.11
C SER A 64 -22.17 -7.85 11.86
N GLU A 65 -22.72 -8.87 12.51
CA GLU A 65 -24.15 -9.24 12.45
C GLU A 65 -24.96 -8.49 13.51
#